data_AF-A0A136KYY0-F1
#
_entry.id   AF-A0A136KYY0-F1
#
_cell.length_a   1.000
_cell.length_b   1.000
_cell.length_c   1.000
_cell.angle_alpha   90.00
_cell.angle_beta   90.00
_cell.angle_gamma   90.00
#
_symmetry.space_group_name_H-M   'P 1'
#
loop_
_entity.id
_entity.type
_entity.pdbx_description
1 polymer ?
#
loop_
_entity_poly.entity_id
_entity_poly.type
_entity_poly.pdbx_seq_one_letter_code
_entity_poly.pdbx_strand_id
1 'polypeptide(L)'
;MTSNIQTQLQQLAEQCDKRTSLFDINVLEETSTNLTLGGSVLEQNQIDEVQRLFPDLQVDSASVNILLRPNLPHLYVATNLTGLYEKPTFGMPLSSELYYGTQLEILAEEKKLGLHPPK
;
A
#
# COMPACT_ATOMS: atom_id res chain seq x y z
N MET A 1 -0.98 -4.75 -23.15
CA MET A 1 -1.87 -5.90 -22.94
C MET A 1 -1.68 -6.29 -21.49
N THR A 2 -2.68 -6.04 -20.63
CA THR A 2 -2.64 -6.46 -19.23
C THR A 2 -2.70 -7.99 -19.18
N SER A 3 -1.80 -8.62 -18.44
CA SER A 3 -1.87 -10.08 -18.27
C SER A 3 -3.09 -10.46 -17.44
N ASN A 4 -3.58 -11.69 -17.62
CA ASN A 4 -4.73 -12.22 -16.88
C ASN A 4 -4.47 -12.14 -15.35
N ILE A 5 -3.22 -12.41 -14.96
CA ILE A 5 -2.74 -12.34 -13.58
C ILE A 5 -2.88 -10.93 -13.00
N GLN A 6 -2.44 -9.89 -13.73
CA GLN A 6 -2.58 -8.51 -13.26
C GLN A 6 -4.05 -8.12 -13.02
N THR A 7 -4.96 -8.64 -13.86
CA THR A 7 -6.40 -8.37 -13.70
C THR A 7 -6.95 -9.03 -12.43
N GLN A 8 -6.54 -10.26 -12.14
CA GLN A 8 -6.93 -10.97 -10.91
C GLN A 8 -6.40 -10.28 -9.65
N LEU A 9 -5.14 -9.81 -9.67
CA LEU A 9 -4.57 -9.04 -8.57
C LEU A 9 -5.32 -7.72 -8.35
N GLN A 10 -5.74 -7.06 -9.43
CA GLN A 10 -6.53 -5.83 -9.34
C GLN A 10 -7.93 -6.08 -8.76
N GLN A 11 -8.58 -7.20 -9.13
CA GLN A 11 -9.84 -7.60 -8.52
C GLN A 11 -9.70 -7.89 -7.03
N LEU A 12 -8.60 -8.50 -6.60
CA LEU A 12 -8.31 -8.73 -5.19
C LEU A 12 -8.10 -7.40 -4.44
N ALA A 13 -7.40 -6.45 -5.06
CA ALA A 13 -7.22 -5.11 -4.52
C ALA A 13 -8.55 -4.36 -4.35
N GLU A 14 -9.51 -4.54 -5.27
CA GLU A 14 -10.83 -3.92 -5.22
C GLU A 14 -11.74 -4.48 -4.12
N GLN A 15 -11.48 -5.71 -3.65
CA GLN A 15 -12.19 -6.32 -2.52
C GLN A 15 -11.70 -5.79 -1.17
N CYS A 16 -10.52 -5.19 -1.11
CA CYS A 16 -9.96 -4.61 0.10
C CYS A 16 -10.56 -3.22 0.40
N ASP A 17 -10.92 -2.95 1.66
CA ASP A 17 -11.28 -1.59 2.09
C ASP A 17 -10.02 -0.72 2.13
N LYS A 18 -9.94 0.26 1.24
CA LYS A 18 -8.79 1.16 1.06
C LYS A 18 -8.48 2.02 2.29
N ARG A 19 -9.39 2.10 3.26
CA ARG A 19 -9.19 2.87 4.50
C ARG A 19 -8.47 2.06 5.58
N THR A 20 -8.50 0.73 5.49
CA THR A 20 -7.97 -0.17 6.52
C THR A 20 -6.97 -1.18 5.98
N SER A 21 -6.82 -1.27 4.67
CA SER A 21 -5.89 -2.18 4.02
C SER A 21 -5.14 -1.47 2.88
N LEU A 22 -3.89 -1.87 2.69
CA LEU A 22 -3.09 -1.54 1.52
C LEU A 22 -2.82 -2.82 0.75
N PHE A 23 -3.23 -2.87 -0.50
CA PHE A 23 -2.89 -3.93 -1.43
C PHE A 23 -2.53 -3.29 -2.78
N ASP A 24 -1.24 -3.00 -2.96
CA ASP A 24 -0.68 -2.44 -4.18
C ASP A 24 0.39 -3.39 -4.72
N ILE A 25 -0.05 -4.37 -5.51
CA ILE A 25 0.83 -5.36 -6.14
C ILE A 25 0.77 -5.18 -7.65
N ASN A 26 1.95 -5.15 -8.26
CA ASN A 26 2.13 -5.09 -9.69
C ASN A 26 3.00 -6.26 -10.16
N VAL A 27 2.62 -6.85 -11.29
CA VAL A 27 3.44 -7.87 -11.95
C VAL A 27 4.63 -7.17 -12.62
N LEU A 28 5.84 -7.49 -12.15
CA LEU A 28 7.09 -6.99 -12.75
C LEU A 28 7.52 -7.87 -13.92
N GLU A 29 7.38 -9.19 -13.76
CA GLU A 29 7.75 -10.17 -14.77
C GLU A 29 6.83 -11.39 -14.67
N GLU A 30 6.44 -11.92 -15.82
CA GLU A 30 5.62 -13.13 -15.93
C GLU A 30 6.28 -14.06 -16.94
N THR A 31 6.63 -15.25 -16.46
CA THR A 31 7.12 -16.36 -17.28
C THR A 31 6.18 -17.55 -17.15
N SER A 32 6.41 -18.62 -17.93
CA SER A 32 5.57 -19.82 -17.88
C SER A 32 5.58 -20.55 -16.52
N THR A 33 6.53 -20.25 -15.65
CA THR A 33 6.73 -20.94 -14.36
C THR A 33 6.95 -20.00 -13.17
N ASN A 34 7.41 -18.76 -13.41
CA ASN A 34 7.69 -17.78 -12.38
C ASN A 34 6.87 -16.51 -12.56
N LEU A 35 6.41 -15.96 -11.45
CA LEU A 35 5.70 -14.69 -11.36
C LEU A 35 6.45 -13.78 -10.39
N THR A 36 7.05 -12.71 -10.90
CA THR A 36 7.75 -11.72 -10.08
C THR A 36 6.82 -10.57 -9.76
N LEU A 37 6.60 -10.35 -8.46
CA LEU A 37 5.73 -9.30 -7.94
C LEU A 37 6.54 -8.17 -7.32
N GLY A 38 6.04 -6.95 -7.46
CA GLY A 38 6.56 -5.77 -6.79
C GLY A 38 5.44 -4.90 -6.23
N GLY A 39 5.78 -4.01 -5.31
CA GLY A 39 4.84 -3.05 -4.73
C GLY A 39 4.82 -3.09 -3.21
N SER A 40 3.66 -2.86 -2.61
CA SER A 40 3.47 -2.84 -1.15
C SER A 40 2.14 -3.46 -0.72
N VAL A 41 2.18 -4.20 0.38
CA VAL A 41 0.99 -4.71 1.08
C VAL A 41 1.05 -4.29 2.55
N LEU A 42 -0.10 -4.27 3.22
CA LEU A 42 -0.15 -3.98 4.64
C LEU A 42 0.41 -5.16 5.44
N GLU A 43 -0.03 -6.39 5.15
CA GLU A 43 0.21 -7.58 5.96
C GLU A 43 0.75 -8.77 5.13
N GLN A 44 1.48 -9.69 5.79
CA GLN A 44 2.05 -10.88 5.16
C GLN A 44 0.98 -11.86 4.64
N ASN A 45 -0.16 -11.98 5.34
CA ASN A 45 -1.26 -12.85 4.92
C ASN A 45 -1.77 -12.54 3.50
N GLN A 46 -1.68 -11.29 3.06
CA GLN A 46 -2.07 -10.86 1.71
C GLN A 46 -1.17 -11.50 0.64
N ILE A 47 0.13 -11.69 0.93
CA ILE A 47 1.05 -12.40 0.03
C ILE A 47 0.77 -13.90 0.04
N ASP A 48 0.47 -14.46 1.21
CA ASP A 48 0.14 -15.87 1.35
C ASP A 48 -1.14 -16.22 0.57
N GLU A 49 -2.12 -15.31 0.52
CA GLU A 49 -3.32 -15.45 -0.32
C GLU A 49 -2.98 -15.43 -1.81
N VAL A 50 -2.10 -14.53 -2.25
CA VAL A 50 -1.64 -14.49 -3.65
C VAL A 50 -0.94 -15.80 -4.03
N GLN A 51 -0.07 -16.33 -3.17
CA GLN A 51 0.60 -17.62 -3.41
C GLN A 51 -0.41 -18.78 -3.54
N ARG A 52 -1.53 -18.74 -2.79
CA ARG A 52 -2.59 -19.76 -2.89
C ARG A 52 -3.43 -19.65 -4.16
N LEU A 53 -3.57 -18.45 -4.72
CA LEU A 53 -4.30 -18.22 -5.98
C LEU A 53 -3.53 -18.73 -7.20
N PHE A 54 -2.19 -18.78 -7.11
CA PHE A 54 -1.30 -19.20 -8.19
C PHE A 54 -0.41 -20.38 -7.77
N PRO A 55 -0.98 -21.54 -7.40
CA PRO A 55 -0.19 -22.67 -6.90
C PRO A 55 0.72 -23.30 -7.96
N ASP A 56 0.39 -23.11 -9.25
CA ASP A 56 1.15 -23.62 -10.38
C ASP A 56 2.37 -22.75 -10.75
N LEU A 57 2.49 -21.56 -10.15
CA LEU A 57 3.58 -20.60 -10.42
C LEU A 57 4.47 -20.42 -9.18
N GLN A 58 5.77 -20.33 -9.37
CA GLN A 58 6.67 -19.82 -8.35
C GLN A 58 6.52 -18.30 -8.24
N VAL A 59 5.83 -17.86 -7.19
CA VAL A 59 5.64 -16.44 -6.89
C VAL A 59 6.87 -15.90 -6.15
N ASP A 60 7.65 -15.07 -6.83
CA ASP A 60 8.72 -14.28 -6.22
C ASP A 60 8.16 -12.94 -5.73
N SER A 61 8.05 -12.80 -4.41
CA SER A 61 7.58 -11.60 -3.71
C SER A 61 8.71 -10.79 -3.07
N ALA A 62 9.98 -11.06 -3.39
CA ALA A 62 11.11 -10.38 -2.76
C ALA A 62 11.12 -8.85 -2.96
N SER A 63 10.45 -8.35 -4.02
CA SER A 63 10.30 -6.91 -4.30
C SER A 63 9.00 -6.32 -3.75
N VAL A 64 8.22 -7.08 -2.96
CA VAL A 64 7.00 -6.59 -2.31
C VAL A 64 7.31 -6.18 -0.87
N ASN A 65 7.00 -4.94 -0.53
CA ASN A 65 7.20 -4.41 0.81
C ASN A 65 5.99 -4.71 1.69
N ILE A 66 6.22 -5.28 2.87
CA ILE A 66 5.20 -5.48 3.89
C ILE A 66 5.32 -4.35 4.92
N LEU A 67 4.28 -3.52 5.01
CA LEU A 67 4.34 -2.28 5.76
C LEU A 67 4.13 -2.49 7.27
N LEU A 68 3.17 -3.33 7.66
CA LEU A 68 2.88 -3.60 9.07
C LEU A 68 4.00 -4.47 9.65
N ARG A 69 4.69 -3.92 10.64
CA ARG A 69 5.83 -4.56 11.33
C ARG A 69 5.65 -4.44 12.84
N PRO A 70 6.18 -5.37 13.64
CA PRO A 70 5.94 -5.38 15.08
C PRO A 70 6.51 -4.16 15.84
N ASN A 71 7.46 -3.42 15.25
CA ASN A 71 8.10 -2.26 15.89
C ASN A 71 8.08 -1.05 14.95
N LEU A 72 6.90 -0.49 14.69
CA LEU A 72 6.77 0.72 13.88
C LEU A 72 7.12 1.98 14.68
N PRO A 73 7.74 2.98 14.04
CA PRO A 73 7.89 4.30 14.63
C PRO A 73 6.53 4.93 14.89
N HIS A 74 6.47 5.78 15.92
CA HIS A 74 5.25 6.49 16.29
C HIS A 74 5.39 7.99 16.04
N LEU A 75 4.30 8.60 15.58
CA LEU A 75 4.14 10.04 15.44
C LEU A 75 2.97 10.50 16.29
N TYR A 76 3.11 11.65 16.93
CA TYR A 76 2.01 12.31 17.63
C TYR A 76 1.61 13.57 16.86
N VAL A 77 0.31 13.72 16.64
CA VAL A 77 -0.25 14.89 15.98
C VAL A 77 0.03 16.16 16.81
N ALA A 78 0.81 17.08 16.26
CA ALA A 78 1.29 18.26 16.98
C ALA A 78 0.28 19.43 17.02
N THR A 79 -0.80 19.38 16.23
CA THR A 79 -1.83 20.43 16.12
C THR A 79 -3.22 19.86 15.97
N ASN A 80 -4.25 20.54 16.49
CA ASN A 80 -5.64 20.14 16.30
C ASN A 80 -6.06 20.24 14.82
N LEU A 81 -7.01 19.39 14.43
CA LEU A 81 -7.61 19.35 13.08
C LEU A 81 -6.56 19.10 11.99
N THR A 82 -5.62 18.18 12.25
CA THR A 82 -4.68 17.73 11.22
C THR A 82 -5.41 16.79 10.27
N GLY A 83 -5.52 17.18 9.00
CA GLY A 83 -6.19 16.37 7.99
C GLY A 83 -5.39 15.11 7.63
N LEU A 84 -6.08 13.97 7.57
CA LEU A 84 -5.60 12.71 7.03
C LEU A 84 -6.26 12.50 5.66
N TYR A 85 -5.43 12.33 4.62
CA TYR A 85 -5.88 12.25 3.23
C TYR A 85 -5.52 10.90 2.62
N GLU A 86 -6.28 10.47 1.62
CA GLU A 86 -6.03 9.18 0.93
C GLU A 86 -4.67 9.11 0.25
N LYS A 87 -4.16 10.26 -0.22
CA LYS A 87 -2.87 10.38 -0.90
C LYS A 87 -2.20 11.71 -0.55
N PRO A 88 -0.85 11.77 -0.59
CA PRO A 88 -0.10 12.99 -0.34
C PRO A 88 -0.15 13.92 -1.57
N THR A 89 -1.32 14.43 -1.96
CA THR A 89 -1.47 15.38 -3.08
C THR A 89 -2.57 16.40 -2.77
N PHE A 90 -2.44 17.63 -3.29
CA PHE A 90 -3.51 18.63 -3.17
C PHE A 90 -4.81 18.19 -3.85
N GLY A 91 -5.95 18.58 -3.27
CA GLY A 91 -7.27 18.25 -3.82
C GLY A 91 -7.71 16.80 -3.62
N MET A 92 -6.98 16.01 -2.82
CA MET A 92 -7.40 14.67 -2.44
C MET A 92 -8.53 14.73 -1.41
N PRO A 93 -9.47 13.76 -1.43
CA PRO A 93 -10.51 13.65 -0.41
C PRO A 93 -9.91 13.52 1.00
N LEU A 94 -10.52 14.22 1.94
CA LEU A 94 -10.23 14.09 3.36
C LEU A 94 -10.80 12.77 3.87
N SER A 95 -9.95 11.92 4.41
CA SER A 95 -10.36 10.64 5.02
C SER A 95 -10.80 10.84 6.48
N SER A 96 -10.06 11.66 7.24
CA SER A 96 -10.38 11.97 8.64
C SER A 96 -9.69 13.25 9.10
N GLU A 97 -10.14 13.82 10.23
CA GLU A 97 -9.44 14.88 10.94
C GLU A 97 -8.92 14.35 12.28
N LEU A 98 -7.67 14.66 12.58
CA LEU A 98 -6.99 14.18 13.77
C LEU A 98 -6.83 15.31 14.79
N TYR A 99 -7.06 14.98 16.06
CA TYR A 99 -6.88 15.89 17.18
C TYR A 99 -5.43 15.93 17.66
N TYR A 100 -5.10 16.99 18.40
CA TYR A 100 -3.80 17.11 19.06
C TYR A 100 -3.54 15.88 19.94
N GLY A 101 -2.33 15.33 19.83
CA GLY A 101 -1.88 14.18 20.61
C GLY A 101 -2.33 12.82 20.08
N THR A 102 -3.13 12.75 19.01
CA THR A 102 -3.43 11.46 18.36
C THR A 102 -2.12 10.76 17.96
N GLN A 103 -1.94 9.53 18.42
CA GLN A 103 -0.81 8.68 18.08
C GLN A 103 -1.07 7.95 16.76
N LEU A 104 -0.09 7.95 15.89
CA LEU A 104 -0.08 7.25 14.60
C LEU A 104 1.16 6.36 14.52
N GLU A 105 1.01 5.21 13.86
CA GLU A 105 2.14 4.37 13.46
C GLU A 105 2.58 4.76 12.05
N ILE A 106 3.89 4.90 11.85
CA ILE A 106 4.45 5.26 10.55
C ILE A 106 4.71 3.98 9.75
N LEU A 107 3.82 3.69 8.79
CA LEU A 107 3.95 2.54 7.88
C LEU A 107 5.09 2.71 6.88
N ALA A 108 5.20 3.89 6.28
CA ALA A 108 6.22 4.27 5.31
C ALA A 108 6.45 5.79 5.32
N GLU A 109 7.67 6.22 4.98
CA GLU A 109 7.99 7.62 4.75
C GLU A 109 8.28 7.84 3.27
N GLU A 110 7.51 8.72 2.62
CA GLU A 110 7.82 9.19 1.28
C GLU A 110 8.54 10.53 1.34
N LYS A 111 9.34 10.83 0.30
CA LYS A 111 9.99 12.15 0.20
C LYS A 111 8.93 13.24 0.30
N LYS A 112 9.17 14.17 1.23
CA LYS A 112 8.35 15.34 1.49
C LYS A 112 7.89 15.98 0.18
N LEU A 113 6.58 16.19 0.03
CA LEU A 113 6.04 17.03 -1.04
C LEU A 113 6.76 18.37 -0.97
N GLY A 114 7.59 18.65 -1.98
CA GLY A 114 8.09 19.99 -2.19
C GLY A 114 6.87 20.88 -2.38
N LEU A 115 6.70 21.85 -1.49
CA LEU A 115 5.82 22.99 -1.72
C LEU A 115 6.38 23.74 -2.94
N HIS A 116 6.05 23.30 -4.15
CA HIS A 116 6.15 24.17 -5.30
C HIS A 116 4.95 25.10 -5.24
N PRO A 117 5.15 26.41 -5.02
CA PRO A 117 4.04 27.34 -5.03
C PRO A 117 3.38 27.31 -6.42
N PRO A 118 2.05 27.43 -6.50
CA PRO A 118 1.40 27.68 -7.77
C PRO A 118 2.00 28.95 -8.39
N LYS A 119 2.37 28.88 -9.67
CA LYS A 119 2.82 30.03 -10.45
C LYS A 119 1.70 31.05 -10.63
#